data_AF-S0FP49-F1
#
_entry.id   AF-S0FP49-F1
#
_cell.length_a   1.000
_cell.length_b   1.000
_cell.length_c   1.000
_cell.angle_alpha   90.00
_cell.angle_beta   90.00
_cell.angle_gamma   90.00
#
_symmetry.space_group_name_H-M   'P 1'
#
loop_
_entity.id
_entity.type
_entity.pdbx_description
1 polymer ?
#
loop_
_entity_poly.entity_id
_entity_poly.type
_entity_poly.pdbx_seq_one_letter_code
_entity_poly.pdbx_strand_id
1 'polypeptide(L)'
;MENNINAFKVSLTAVFTAITAGFGWFGWLVVIFIASMTGDLLTGFMAAFKCGNWESKIAREGLWHKTGCIIAILVTAIFDSILGMIINNIPNVDFPFKYTVMLCPLTMTWYILTELGSIIENAGKMGAPVPGFVKQALALFKGAVDSAGDKATGDN
;
A
#
# COMPACT_ATOMS: atom_id res chain seq x y z
N MET A 1 28.24 4.46 -21.93
CA MET A 1 27.64 4.67 -20.58
C MET A 1 26.47 5.64 -20.64
N GLU A 2 26.63 6.81 -21.25
CA GLU A 2 25.59 7.85 -21.34
C GLU A 2 24.31 7.40 -22.04
N ASN A 3 24.42 6.67 -23.17
CA ASN A 3 23.25 6.11 -23.86
C ASN A 3 22.47 5.08 -23.02
N ASN A 4 23.15 4.29 -22.19
CA ASN A 4 22.50 3.29 -21.33
C ASN A 4 21.77 3.98 -20.15
N ILE A 5 22.35 5.05 -19.61
CA ILE A 5 21.73 5.86 -18.55
C ILE A 5 20.50 6.59 -19.10
N ASN A 6 20.60 7.15 -20.32
CA ASN A 6 19.48 7.83 -20.96
C ASN A 6 18.36 6.85 -21.34
N ALA A 7 18.70 5.68 -21.87
CA ALA A 7 17.74 4.61 -22.14
C ALA A 7 17.02 4.17 -20.85
N PHE A 8 17.74 4.01 -19.74
CA PHE A 8 17.16 3.68 -18.45
C PHE A 8 16.19 4.77 -17.95
N LYS A 9 16.60 6.04 -18.01
CA LYS A 9 15.75 7.18 -17.62
C LYS A 9 14.48 7.25 -18.46
N VAL A 10 14.59 7.10 -19.79
CA VAL A 10 13.44 7.10 -20.70
C VAL A 10 12.48 5.96 -20.38
N SER A 11 12.99 4.75 -20.18
CA SER A 11 12.17 3.60 -19.78
C SER A 11 11.46 3.83 -18.46
N LEU A 12 12.15 4.38 -17.46
CA LEU A 12 11.57 4.69 -16.16
C LEU A 12 10.47 5.76 -16.28
N THR A 13 10.74 6.85 -16.99
CA THR A 13 9.76 7.91 -17.25
C THR A 13 8.55 7.35 -18.01
N ALA A 14 8.75 6.53 -19.04
CA ALA A 14 7.67 5.92 -19.80
C ALA A 14 6.75 5.06 -18.92
N VAL A 15 7.31 4.26 -18.01
CA VAL A 15 6.53 3.44 -17.06
C VAL A 15 5.68 4.33 -16.13
N PHE A 16 6.28 5.34 -15.50
CA PHE A 16 5.53 6.23 -14.60
C PHE A 16 4.49 7.09 -15.32
N THR A 17 4.79 7.53 -16.54
CA THR A 17 3.83 8.23 -17.40
C THR A 17 2.67 7.31 -17.78
N ALA A 18 2.92 6.06 -18.14
CA ALA A 18 1.87 5.09 -18.46
C ALA A 18 0.98 4.79 -17.25
N ILE A 19 1.57 4.64 -16.05
CA ILE A 19 0.81 4.46 -14.79
C ILE A 19 -0.07 5.68 -14.52
N THR A 20 0.50 6.89 -14.63
CA THR A 20 -0.23 8.14 -14.37
C THR A 20 -1.34 8.35 -15.40
N ALA A 21 -1.10 8.04 -16.68
CA ALA A 21 -2.08 8.19 -17.75
C ALA A 21 -3.22 7.16 -17.65
N GLY A 22 -2.92 5.93 -17.25
CA GLY A 22 -3.92 4.86 -17.15
C GLY A 22 -4.75 4.88 -15.86
N PHE A 23 -4.11 5.15 -14.72
CA PHE A 23 -4.73 5.00 -13.40
C PHE A 23 -4.84 6.32 -12.62
N GLY A 24 -4.29 7.42 -13.12
CA GLY A 24 -4.33 8.73 -12.47
C GLY A 24 -3.74 8.70 -11.06
N TRP A 25 -4.45 9.29 -10.10
CA TRP A 25 -4.06 9.33 -8.69
C TRP A 25 -3.99 7.94 -8.05
N PHE A 26 -4.84 7.01 -8.48
CA PHE A 26 -4.89 5.65 -7.94
C PHE A 26 -3.63 4.85 -8.29
N GLY A 27 -3.05 5.08 -9.48
CA GLY A 27 -1.79 4.46 -9.88
C GLY A 27 -0.64 4.78 -8.91
N TRP A 28 -0.62 5.99 -8.35
CA TRP A 28 0.39 6.38 -7.36
C TRP A 28 0.21 5.66 -6.03
N LEU A 29 -1.03 5.36 -5.61
CA LEU A 29 -1.26 4.54 -4.42
C LEU A 29 -0.69 3.12 -4.61
N VAL A 30 -0.87 2.52 -5.79
CA VAL A 30 -0.30 1.20 -6.11
C VAL A 30 1.24 1.25 -6.03
N VAL A 31 1.86 2.30 -6.57
CA VAL A 31 3.32 2.50 -6.50
C VAL A 31 3.79 2.61 -5.05
N ILE A 32 3.11 3.41 -4.23
CA ILE A 32 3.44 3.56 -2.80
C ILE A 32 3.28 2.23 -2.08
N PHE A 33 2.21 1.49 -2.33
CA PHE A 33 1.98 0.17 -1.74
C PHE A 33 3.11 -0.81 -2.08
N ILE A 34 3.50 -0.90 -3.36
CA ILE A 34 4.60 -1.77 -3.79
C ILE A 34 5.93 -1.32 -3.16
N ALA A 35 6.18 -0.01 -3.09
CA ALA A 35 7.38 0.54 -2.47
C ALA A 35 7.44 0.23 -0.96
N SER A 36 6.32 0.40 -0.23
CA SER A 36 6.21 0.03 1.18
C SER A 36 6.43 -1.47 1.39
N MET A 37 5.80 -2.30 0.58
CA MET A 37 5.94 -3.76 0.65
C MET A 37 7.38 -4.22 0.43
N THR A 38 8.05 -3.64 -0.56
CA THR A 38 9.45 -3.93 -0.91
C THR A 38 10.39 -3.41 0.17
N GLY A 39 10.15 -2.19 0.66
CA GLY A 39 10.94 -1.58 1.73
C GLY A 39 10.85 -2.38 3.04
N ASP A 40 9.66 -2.87 3.39
CA ASP A 40 9.48 -3.71 4.56
C ASP A 40 10.22 -5.05 4.42
N LEU A 41 10.12 -5.70 3.26
CA LEU A 41 10.87 -6.93 2.99
C LEU A 41 12.39 -6.72 3.12
N LEU A 42 12.91 -5.64 2.53
CA LEU A 42 14.33 -5.31 2.60
C LEU A 42 14.77 -4.99 4.04
N THR A 43 14.00 -4.17 4.77
CA THR A 43 14.32 -3.81 6.15
C THR A 43 14.20 -4.99 7.10
N GLY A 44 13.24 -5.89 6.88
CA GLY A 44 13.12 -7.15 7.61
C GLY A 44 14.35 -8.04 7.43
N PHE A 45 14.84 -8.17 6.19
CA PHE A 45 16.07 -8.91 5.92
C PHE A 45 17.31 -8.26 6.56
N MET A 46 17.45 -6.94 6.46
CA MET A 46 18.57 -6.22 7.07
C MET A 46 18.55 -6.33 8.61
N ALA A 47 17.38 -6.21 9.23
CA ALA A 47 17.21 -6.37 10.67
C ALA A 47 17.53 -7.80 11.12
N ALA A 48 17.03 -8.82 10.42
CA ALA A 48 17.32 -10.22 10.73
C ALA A 48 18.81 -10.54 10.62
N PHE A 49 19.47 -10.02 9.58
CA PHE A 49 20.93 -10.19 9.41
C PHE A 49 21.71 -9.53 10.56
N LYS A 50 21.34 -8.31 10.96
CA LYS A 50 22.02 -7.60 12.06
C LYS A 50 21.83 -8.32 13.41
N CYS A 51 20.63 -8.82 13.68
CA CYS A 51 20.29 -9.47 14.95
C CYS A 51 20.70 -10.95 15.02
N GLY A 52 21.15 -11.56 13.91
CA GLY A 52 21.53 -12.98 13.85
C GLY A 52 20.35 -13.96 13.90
N ASN A 53 19.11 -13.46 13.90
CA ASN A 53 17.88 -14.26 14.08
C ASN A 53 17.27 -14.70 12.74
N TRP A 54 18.10 -15.12 11.78
CA TRP A 54 17.61 -15.55 10.48
C TRP A 54 16.95 -16.93 10.58
N GLU A 55 15.63 -16.94 10.76
CA GLU A 55 14.83 -18.14 10.65
C GLU A 55 14.05 -18.15 9.33
N SER A 56 14.29 -19.16 8.50
CA SER A 56 13.57 -19.35 7.23
C SER A 56 12.05 -19.50 7.43
N LYS A 57 11.61 -19.96 8.60
CA LYS A 57 10.18 -20.02 8.95
C LYS A 57 9.57 -18.63 9.05
N ILE A 58 10.20 -17.72 9.78
CA ILE A 58 9.75 -16.32 9.96
C ILE A 58 9.73 -15.60 8.60
N ALA A 59 10.74 -15.81 7.76
CA ALA A 59 10.78 -15.23 6.41
C ALA A 59 9.62 -15.70 5.52
N ARG A 60 9.26 -16.99 5.59
CA ARG A 60 8.11 -17.55 4.84
C ARG A 60 6.77 -17.03 5.36
N GLU A 61 6.61 -16.92 6.68
CA GLU A 61 5.41 -16.34 7.29
C GLU A 61 5.23 -14.88 6.86
N GLY A 62 6.32 -14.11 6.81
CA GLY A 62 6.31 -12.75 6.26
C GLY A 62 5.83 -12.72 4.80
N LEU A 63 6.30 -13.64 3.95
CA LEU A 63 5.86 -13.70 2.55
C LEU A 63 4.36 -14.09 2.42
N TRP A 64 3.87 -15.02 3.25
CA TRP A 64 2.45 -15.38 3.28
C TRP A 64 1.56 -14.21 3.72
N HIS A 65 2.00 -13.44 4.72
CA HIS A 65 1.31 -12.23 5.15
C HIS A 65 1.15 -11.24 3.98
N LYS A 66 2.26 -10.94 3.29
CA LYS A 66 2.28 -10.03 2.13
C LYS A 66 1.41 -10.53 0.98
N THR A 67 1.41 -11.84 0.74
CA THR A 67 0.52 -12.48 -0.25
C THR A 67 -0.94 -12.29 0.14
N GLY A 68 -1.29 -12.45 1.42
CA GLY A 68 -2.62 -12.17 1.95
C GLY A 68 -3.05 -10.72 1.73
N CYS A 69 -2.16 -9.75 1.97
CA CYS A 69 -2.41 -8.33 1.71
C CYS A 69 -2.76 -8.06 0.24
N ILE A 70 -2.00 -8.65 -0.69
CA ILE A 70 -2.25 -8.50 -2.13
C ILE A 70 -3.62 -9.09 -2.50
N ILE A 71 -3.94 -10.28 -2.00
CA ILE A 71 -5.25 -10.92 -2.26
C ILE A 71 -6.39 -10.05 -1.73
N ALA A 72 -6.27 -9.52 -0.52
CA ALA A 72 -7.29 -8.64 0.06
C ALA A 72 -7.53 -7.38 -0.77
N ILE A 73 -6.46 -6.74 -1.27
CA ILE A 73 -6.56 -5.58 -2.17
C ILE A 73 -7.21 -5.97 -3.51
N LEU A 74 -6.90 -7.14 -4.06
CA LEU A 74 -7.54 -7.62 -5.29
C LEU A 74 -9.05 -7.81 -5.10
N VAL A 75 -9.48 -8.34 -3.95
CA VAL A 75 -10.90 -8.48 -3.62
C VAL A 75 -11.58 -7.11 -3.57
N THR A 76 -10.97 -6.11 -2.94
CA THR A 76 -11.57 -4.76 -2.88
C THR A 76 -11.53 -4.03 -4.22
N ALA A 77 -10.53 -4.29 -5.07
CA ALA A 77 -10.50 -3.80 -6.44
C ALA A 77 -11.62 -4.39 -7.32
N ILE A 78 -11.91 -5.69 -7.16
CA ILE A 78 -13.04 -6.35 -7.83
C ILE A 78 -14.35 -5.72 -7.35
N PHE A 79 -14.49 -5.52 -6.04
CA PHE A 79 -15.69 -4.91 -5.48
C PHE A 79 -15.92 -3.48 -5.99
N ASP A 80 -14.89 -2.63 -5.99
CA ASP A 80 -14.96 -1.28 -6.57
C ASP A 80 -15.32 -1.31 -8.07
N SER A 81 -14.80 -2.30 -8.81
CA SER A 81 -15.13 -2.46 -10.23
C SER A 81 -16.62 -2.80 -10.42
N ILE A 82 -17.16 -3.70 -9.59
CA ILE A 82 -18.59 -4.04 -9.59
C ILE A 82 -19.43 -2.82 -9.24
N LEU A 83 -19.09 -2.09 -8.17
CA LEU A 83 -19.78 -0.86 -7.79
C LEU A 83 -19.74 0.20 -8.89
N GLY A 84 -18.58 0.40 -9.52
CA GLY A 84 -18.44 1.32 -10.65
C GLY A 84 -19.29 0.91 -11.85
N MET A 85 -19.39 -0.38 -12.16
CA MET A 85 -20.28 -0.86 -13.22
C MET A 85 -21.75 -0.60 -12.91
N ILE A 86 -22.18 -0.82 -11.66
CA ILE A 86 -23.57 -0.58 -11.25
C ILE A 86 -23.86 0.92 -11.24
N ILE A 87 -23.14 1.70 -10.44
CA ILE A 87 -23.42 3.12 -10.19
C ILE A 87 -23.35 3.95 -11.47
N ASN A 88 -22.39 3.68 -12.36
CA ASN A 88 -22.22 4.47 -13.58
C ASN A 88 -23.13 4.04 -14.74
N ASN A 89 -23.88 2.93 -14.63
CA ASN A 89 -24.74 2.43 -15.70
C ASN A 89 -26.22 2.27 -15.30
N ILE A 90 -26.63 2.70 -14.10
CA ILE A 90 -28.06 2.73 -13.75
C ILE A 90 -28.73 3.86 -14.55
N PRO A 91 -29.70 3.55 -15.43
CA PRO A 91 -30.45 4.57 -16.14
C PRO A 91 -31.40 5.32 -15.19
N ASN A 92 -31.53 6.63 -15.40
CA ASN A 92 -32.43 7.53 -14.64
C ASN A 92 -32.08 7.73 -13.16
N VAL A 93 -30.84 7.44 -12.74
CA VAL A 93 -30.33 7.79 -11.41
C VAL A 93 -29.01 8.55 -11.57
N ASP A 94 -29.05 9.86 -11.36
CA ASP A 94 -27.86 10.70 -11.35
C ASP A 94 -27.35 10.84 -9.91
N PHE A 95 -26.12 10.36 -9.67
CA PHE A 95 -25.43 10.58 -8.41
C PHE A 95 -24.75 11.97 -8.42
N PRO A 96 -24.70 12.67 -7.27
CA PRO A 96 -24.07 13.99 -7.18
C PRO A 96 -22.53 13.94 -7.30
N PHE A 97 -21.95 12.76 -7.46
CA PHE A 97 -20.52 12.53 -7.65
C PHE A 97 -20.27 11.37 -8.62
N LYS A 98 -19.11 11.38 -9.28
CA LYS A 98 -18.65 10.25 -10.09
C LYS A 98 -17.94 9.23 -9.20
N TYR A 99 -18.45 8.00 -9.18
CA TYR A 99 -17.80 6.90 -8.49
C TYR A 99 -16.67 6.33 -9.36
N THR A 100 -15.43 6.45 -8.88
CA THR A 100 -14.24 5.88 -9.56
C THR A 100 -13.74 4.61 -8.87
N VAL A 101 -13.30 4.75 -7.62
CA VAL A 101 -12.80 3.68 -6.72
C VAL A 101 -12.94 4.20 -5.29
N MET A 102 -13.26 3.35 -4.33
CA MET A 102 -13.46 3.75 -2.93
C MET A 102 -12.85 2.77 -1.94
N LEU A 103 -13.26 1.51 -1.96
CA LEU A 103 -12.79 0.51 -1.00
C LEU A 103 -11.34 0.12 -1.24
N CYS A 104 -10.92 -0.01 -2.49
CA CYS A 104 -9.55 -0.39 -2.82
C CYS A 104 -8.52 0.65 -2.35
N PRO A 105 -8.69 1.97 -2.62
CA PRO A 105 -7.82 3.01 -2.05
C PRO A 105 -7.75 3.00 -0.51
N LEU A 106 -8.89 2.80 0.17
CA LEU A 106 -8.95 2.77 1.63
C LEU A 106 -8.18 1.56 2.19
N THR A 107 -8.47 0.37 1.69
CA THR A 107 -7.77 -0.86 2.09
C THR A 107 -6.28 -0.79 1.79
N MET A 108 -5.89 -0.26 0.64
CA MET A 108 -4.49 -0.08 0.27
C MET A 108 -3.78 0.89 1.21
N THR A 109 -4.43 2.01 1.57
CA THR A 109 -3.90 2.95 2.56
C THR A 109 -3.70 2.29 3.92
N TRP A 110 -4.66 1.47 4.36
CA TRP A 110 -4.55 0.71 5.60
C TRP A 110 -3.33 -0.24 5.60
N TYR A 111 -3.11 -0.98 4.51
CA TYR A 111 -1.94 -1.85 4.38
C TYR A 111 -0.64 -1.06 4.30
N ILE A 112 -0.60 0.07 3.58
CA ILE A 112 0.58 0.96 3.54
C ILE A 112 0.97 1.38 4.95
N LEU A 113 0.02 1.85 5.77
CA LEU A 113 0.29 2.26 7.15
C LEU A 113 0.81 1.11 8.01
N THR A 114 0.31 -0.11 7.78
CA THR A 114 0.78 -1.32 8.46
C THR A 114 2.22 -1.67 8.07
N GLU A 115 2.55 -1.63 6.78
CA GLU A 115 3.91 -1.86 6.26
C GLU A 115 4.90 -0.79 6.76
N LEU A 116 4.49 0.48 6.79
CA LEU A 116 5.31 1.57 7.35
C LEU A 116 5.60 1.37 8.85
N GLY A 117 4.64 0.84 9.61
CA GLY A 117 4.85 0.44 11.00
C GLY A 117 5.95 -0.62 11.14
N SER A 118 5.86 -1.68 10.32
CA SER A 118 6.86 -2.76 10.31
C SER A 118 8.26 -2.27 9.89
N ILE A 119 8.35 -1.39 8.89
CA ILE A 119 9.62 -0.74 8.49
C ILE A 119 10.26 -0.01 9.67
N ILE A 120 9.48 0.72 10.45
CA ILE A 120 9.98 1.47 11.61
C ILE A 120 10.45 0.52 12.72
N GLU A 121 9.73 -0.56 12.97
CA GLU A 121 10.18 -1.59 13.92
C GLU A 121 11.51 -2.21 13.48
N ASN A 122 11.64 -2.54 12.20
CA ASN A 122 12.87 -3.06 11.61
C ASN A 122 14.01 -2.03 11.70
N ALA A 123 13.75 -0.76 11.46
CA ALA A 123 14.72 0.32 11.65
C ALA A 123 15.21 0.40 13.11
N GLY A 124 14.31 0.26 14.08
CA GLY A 124 14.67 0.19 15.49
C GLY A 124 15.55 -1.02 15.83
N LYS A 125 15.22 -2.21 15.30
CA LYS A 125 16.07 -3.43 15.44
C LYS A 125 17.45 -3.23 14.81
N MET A 126 17.52 -2.48 13.71
CA MET A 126 18.77 -2.04 13.09
C MET A 126 19.53 -0.97 13.90
N GLY A 127 19.04 -0.55 15.06
CA GLY A 127 19.70 0.40 15.97
C GLY A 127 19.52 1.87 15.58
N ALA A 128 18.61 2.20 14.65
CA ALA A 128 18.30 3.58 14.34
C ALA A 128 17.51 4.22 15.50
N PRO A 129 17.85 5.45 15.92
CA PRO A 129 17.08 6.17 16.93
C PRO A 129 15.77 6.70 16.31
N VAL A 130 14.73 5.85 16.29
CA VAL A 130 13.40 6.23 15.79
C VAL A 130 12.71 7.13 16.82
N PRO A 131 12.36 8.39 16.47
CA PRO A 131 11.64 9.26 17.39
C PRO A 131 10.25 8.72 17.74
N GLY A 132 9.86 8.83 19.02
CA GLY A 132 8.55 8.35 19.50
C GLY A 132 7.35 8.98 18.79
N PHE A 133 7.46 10.26 18.40
CA PHE A 133 6.37 10.96 17.70
C PHE A 133 6.05 10.36 16.33
N VAL A 134 7.02 9.74 15.64
CA VAL A 134 6.80 9.09 14.33
C VAL A 134 5.93 7.85 14.51
N LYS A 135 6.23 7.03 15.52
CA LYS A 135 5.42 5.85 15.87
C LYS A 135 4.00 6.25 16.27
N GLN A 136 3.86 7.30 17.08
CA GLN A 136 2.56 7.82 17.48
C GLN A 136 1.77 8.37 16.31
N ALA A 137 2.39 9.14 15.41
CA ALA A 137 1.73 9.67 14.23
C ALA A 137 1.17 8.54 13.35
N LEU A 138 1.95 7.49 13.08
CA LEU A 138 1.47 6.34 12.31
C LEU A 138 0.33 5.59 12.99
N ALA A 139 0.42 5.38 14.31
CA ALA A 139 -0.66 4.75 15.07
C ALA A 139 -1.96 5.58 15.01
N LEU A 140 -1.86 6.92 15.10
CA LEU A 140 -3.00 7.82 14.96
C LEU A 140 -3.60 7.78 13.55
N PHE A 141 -2.76 7.81 12.51
CA PHE A 141 -3.24 7.70 11.14
C PHE A 141 -3.92 6.36 10.87
N LYS A 142 -3.36 5.25 11.38
CA LYS A 142 -3.97 3.94 11.24
C LYS A 142 -5.33 3.88 11.96
N GLY A 143 -5.40 4.36 13.20
CA GLY A 143 -6.66 4.43 13.95
C GLY A 143 -7.71 5.33 13.29
N ALA A 144 -7.29 6.41 12.63
CA ALA A 144 -8.20 7.25 11.85
C ALA A 144 -8.76 6.52 10.62
N VAL A 145 -7.94 5.70 9.94
CA VAL A 145 -8.38 4.86 8.81
C VAL A 145 -9.31 3.75 9.29
N ASP A 146 -9.00 3.09 10.42
CA ASP A 146 -9.87 2.09 11.06
C ASP A 146 -11.24 2.69 11.39
N SER A 147 -11.25 3.83 12.09
CA SER A 147 -12.48 4.55 12.45
C SER A 147 -13.29 5.00 11.23
N ALA A 148 -12.62 5.35 10.12
CA ALA A 148 -13.29 5.68 8.87
C ALA A 148 -13.90 4.44 8.20
N GLY A 149 -13.22 3.30 8.27
CA GLY A 149 -13.72 2.00 7.84
C GLY A 149 -14.98 1.59 8.60
N ASP A 150 -14.92 1.61 9.93
CA ASP A 150 -16.04 1.19 10.81
C ASP A 150 -17.30 2.04 10.56
N LYS A 151 -17.12 3.37 10.43
CA LYS A 151 -18.23 4.29 10.09
C LYS A 151 -18.81 4.03 8.70
N ALA A 152 -18.00 3.55 7.75
CA ALA A 152 -18.45 3.22 6.41
C ALA A 152 -19.21 1.88 6.36
N THR A 153 -18.92 0.95 7.28
CA THR A 153 -19.58 -0.37 7.38
C THR A 153 -20.78 -0.38 8.32
N GLY A 154 -20.99 0.66 9.13
CA GLY A 154 -22.20 0.86 9.92
C GLY A 154 -22.19 0.19 11.30
N ASP A 155 -21.03 -0.24 11.80
CA ASP A 155 -20.89 -0.71 13.18
C ASP A 155 -20.84 0.53 14.11
N ASN A 156 -21.93 0.76 14.84
CA ASN A 156 -21.97 1.67 15.99
C ASN A 156 -21.63 0.93 17.28
#